data_AF-A0A535S135-F1
#
_entry.id   AF-A0A535S135-F1
#
_cell.length_a   1.000
_cell.length_b   1.000
_cell.length_c   1.000
_cell.angle_alpha   90.00
_cell.angle_beta   90.00
_cell.angle_gamma   90.00
#
_symmetry.space_group_name_H-M   'P 1'
#
loop_
_entity.id
_entity.type
_entity.pdbx_description
1 polymer ?
#
loop_
_entity_poly.entity_id
_entity_poly.type
_entity_poly.pdbx_seq_one_letter_code
_entity_poly.pdbx_strand_id
1 'polypeptide(L)'
;MSTEVRREETPVEPPQLVEMSWDPMTRIVGSLGIYTKIDFKNRRVAEAFSTSHIFRGYSLFMQGKDPRDAHFITSRICGICGDNHATCSV
;
A
#
# COMPACT_ATOMS: atom_id res chain seq x y z
N MET A 1 26.87 -21.52 -16.66
CA MET A 1 26.15 -22.53 -15.85
C MET A 1 25.04 -21.81 -15.09
N SER A 2 23.84 -21.75 -15.68
CA SER A 2 22.64 -21.27 -14.99
C SER A 2 22.10 -22.40 -14.12
N THR A 3 22.16 -22.23 -12.79
CA THR A 3 21.49 -23.16 -11.88
C THR A 3 19.99 -22.85 -11.92
N GLU A 4 19.23 -23.66 -12.64
CA GLU A 4 17.77 -23.65 -12.57
C GLU A 4 17.35 -24.20 -11.19
N VAL A 5 16.80 -23.34 -10.34
CA VAL A 5 16.17 -23.76 -9.09
C VAL A 5 14.81 -24.37 -9.47
N ARG A 6 14.80 -25.69 -9.66
CA ARG A 6 13.57 -26.45 -9.88
C ARG A 6 12.73 -26.38 -8.60
N ARG A 7 11.67 -25.58 -8.60
CA ARG A 7 10.66 -25.62 -7.54
C ARG A 7 9.91 -26.94 -7.67
N GLU A 8 9.98 -27.79 -6.66
CA GLU A 8 9.09 -28.96 -6.54
C GLU A 8 7.65 -28.48 -6.48
N GLU A 9 6.84 -28.89 -7.44
CA GLU A 9 5.40 -28.68 -7.43
C GLU A 9 4.77 -29.70 -6.48
N THR A 10 4.54 -29.29 -5.23
CA THR A 10 3.75 -30.08 -4.28
C THR A 10 2.32 -30.25 -4.80
N PRO A 11 1.71 -31.45 -4.67
CA PRO A 11 0.31 -31.68 -5.03
C PRO A 11 -0.60 -30.65 -4.35
N VAL A 12 -1.44 -29.97 -5.14
CA VAL A 12 -2.35 -28.93 -4.65
C VAL A 12 -3.52 -29.61 -3.93
N GLU A 13 -3.61 -29.41 -2.61
CA GLU A 13 -4.74 -29.88 -1.81
C GLU A 13 -6.00 -29.04 -2.10
N PRO A 14 -7.21 -29.59 -1.91
CA PRO A 14 -8.43 -28.80 -2.01
C PRO A 14 -8.35 -27.59 -1.06
N PRO A 15 -8.64 -26.37 -1.56
CA PRO A 15 -8.36 -25.14 -0.83
C PRO A 15 -9.25 -25.02 0.42
N GLN A 16 -8.61 -24.70 1.54
CA GLN A 16 -9.29 -24.30 2.77
C GLN A 16 -8.92 -22.85 3.06
N LEU A 17 -9.86 -21.94 2.82
CA LEU A 17 -9.62 -20.50 2.97
C LEU A 17 -9.86 -20.05 4.41
N VAL A 18 -8.90 -19.32 4.95
CA VAL A 18 -8.95 -18.67 6.26
C VAL A 18 -8.78 -17.17 6.09
N GLU A 19 -9.66 -16.38 6.68
CA GLU A 19 -9.55 -14.92 6.66
C GLU A 19 -8.55 -14.43 7.72
N MET A 20 -7.63 -13.56 7.30
CA MET A 20 -6.68 -12.89 8.18
C MET A 20 -6.56 -11.41 7.82
N SER A 21 -6.49 -10.56 8.84
CA SER A 21 -6.39 -9.11 8.69
C SER A 21 -5.29 -8.51 9.57
N TRP A 22 -4.64 -7.47 9.04
CA TRP A 22 -3.71 -6.61 9.75
C TRP A 22 -4.14 -5.17 9.56
N ASP A 23 -4.77 -4.62 10.59
CA ASP A 23 -5.22 -3.23 10.64
C ASP A 23 -5.14 -2.73 12.09
N PRO A 24 -4.19 -1.84 12.45
CA PRO A 24 -3.28 -1.15 11.53
C PRO A 24 -2.03 -1.98 11.18
N MET A 25 -1.55 -1.82 9.94
CA MET A 25 -0.17 -2.17 9.59
C MET A 25 0.81 -1.21 10.28
N THR A 26 1.74 -1.75 11.06
CA THR A 26 2.72 -0.95 11.82
C THR A 26 4.06 -0.81 11.08
N ARG A 27 4.88 0.18 11.49
CA ARG A 27 6.18 0.53 10.87
C ARG A 27 6.09 0.94 9.39
N ILE A 28 5.00 1.62 9.03
CA ILE A 28 4.80 2.27 7.73
C ILE A 28 4.36 3.73 7.95
N VAL A 29 4.32 4.51 6.88
CA VAL A 29 3.77 5.87 6.90
C VAL A 29 2.30 5.84 6.50
N GLY A 30 1.44 6.49 7.29
CA GLY A 30 0.01 6.59 7.03
C GLY A 30 -0.81 5.47 7.65
N SER A 31 -2.00 5.24 7.10
CA SER A 31 -2.93 4.19 7.51
C SER A 31 -3.03 3.16 6.40
N LEU A 32 -2.78 1.90 6.73
CA LEU A 32 -2.91 0.78 5.81
C LEU A 32 -3.51 -0.41 6.54
N GLY A 33 -4.60 -0.95 6.00
CA GLY A 33 -5.18 -2.23 6.38
C GLY A 33 -5.01 -3.24 5.25
N ILE A 34 -4.58 -4.45 5.59
CA ILE A 34 -4.45 -5.57 4.65
C ILE A 34 -5.37 -6.69 5.10
N TYR A 35 -6.30 -7.08 4.22
CA TYR A 35 -7.28 -8.15 4.47
C TYR A 35 -7.08 -9.26 3.45
N THR A 36 -6.93 -10.49 3.91
CA THR A 36 -6.52 -11.61 3.06
C THR A 36 -7.36 -12.84 3.31
N LYS A 37 -7.55 -13.65 2.25
CA LYS A 37 -7.99 -15.04 2.37
C LYS A 37 -6.82 -15.94 2.06
N ILE A 38 -6.42 -16.77 3.01
CA ILE A 38 -5.20 -17.57 2.95
C ILE A 38 -5.54 -19.05 2.94
N ASP A 39 -4.95 -19.75 1.98
CA ASP A 39 -4.95 -21.20 1.88
C ASP A 39 -3.65 -21.72 2.50
N PHE A 40 -3.71 -22.04 3.79
CA PHE A 40 -2.53 -22.46 4.55
C PHE A 40 -1.96 -23.78 4.08
N LYS A 41 -2.80 -24.71 3.60
CA LYS A 41 -2.38 -26.02 3.09
C LYS A 41 -1.47 -25.88 1.89
N ASN A 42 -1.87 -25.03 0.94
CA ASN A 42 -1.09 -24.74 -0.25
C ASN A 42 -0.11 -23.56 -0.06
N ARG A 43 0.00 -23.03 1.16
CA ARG A 43 0.88 -21.90 1.55
C ARG A 43 0.75 -20.70 0.60
N ARG A 44 -0.48 -20.36 0.20
CA ARG A 44 -0.76 -19.28 -0.75
C ARG A 44 -1.82 -18.32 -0.24
N VAL A 45 -1.69 -17.05 -0.60
CA VAL A 45 -2.75 -16.06 -0.45
C VAL A 45 -3.66 -16.17 -1.67
N ALA A 46 -4.95 -16.44 -1.46
CA ALA A 46 -5.93 -16.54 -2.55
C ALA A 46 -6.46 -15.17 -2.96
N GLU A 47 -6.72 -14.29 -2.00
CA GLU A 47 -7.22 -12.93 -2.20
C GLU A 47 -6.57 -11.97 -1.22
N ALA A 48 -6.33 -10.73 -1.65
CA ALA A 48 -5.80 -9.66 -0.81
C ALA A 48 -6.45 -8.32 -1.17
N PHE A 49 -6.94 -7.61 -0.15
CA PHE A 49 -7.51 -6.28 -0.24
C PHE A 49 -6.63 -5.29 0.54
N SER A 50 -6.36 -4.15 -0.08
CA SER A 50 -5.62 -3.04 0.51
C SER A 50 -6.57 -1.88 0.74
N THR A 51 -6.60 -1.35 1.97
CA THR A 51 -7.42 -0.19 2.33
C THR A 51 -6.61 0.85 3.08
N SER A 52 -7.01 2.11 2.95
CA SER A 52 -6.52 3.23 3.74
C SER A 52 -7.71 3.94 4.37
N HIS A 53 -7.58 4.30 5.65
CA HIS A 53 -8.67 4.94 6.41
C HIS A 53 -8.56 6.46 6.45
N ILE A 54 -7.56 7.05 5.79
CA ILE A 54 -7.27 8.49 5.89
C ILE A 54 -7.38 9.17 4.53
N PHE A 55 -8.24 10.17 4.46
CA PHE A 55 -8.37 11.09 3.34
C PHE A 55 -8.24 12.54 3.82
N ARG A 56 -7.46 13.35 3.10
CA ARG A 56 -7.25 14.78 3.42
C ARG A 56 -7.72 15.75 2.33
N GLY A 57 -8.00 15.28 1.13
CA GLY A 57 -8.64 16.10 0.08
C GLY A 57 -7.81 17.26 -0.48
N TYR A 58 -6.50 17.09 -0.67
CA TYR A 58 -5.63 18.14 -1.25
C TYR A 58 -6.14 18.67 -2.59
N SER A 59 -6.60 17.80 -3.48
CA SER A 59 -7.16 18.19 -4.78
C SER A 59 -8.42 19.07 -4.70
N LEU A 60 -9.15 19.01 -3.58
CA LEU A 60 -10.36 19.79 -3.37
C LEU A 60 -10.01 21.19 -2.86
N PHE A 61 -9.28 21.30 -1.75
CA PHE A 61 -9.03 22.62 -1.13
C PHE A 61 -7.93 23.44 -1.82
N MET A 62 -7.12 22.83 -2.67
CA MET A 62 -6.13 23.56 -3.47
C MET A 62 -6.75 24.35 -4.63
N GLN A 63 -7.99 24.07 -5.00
CA GLN A 63 -8.68 24.85 -6.02
C GLN A 63 -8.79 26.32 -5.59
N GLY A 64 -8.45 27.24 -6.50
CA GLY A 64 -8.46 28.68 -6.24
C GLY A 64 -7.35 29.20 -5.32
N LYS A 65 -6.36 28.36 -4.94
CA LYS A 65 -5.14 28.84 -4.27
C LYS A 65 -4.17 29.42 -5.30
N ASP A 66 -3.35 30.38 -4.86
CA ASP A 66 -2.27 30.89 -5.70
C ASP A 66 -1.30 29.75 -6.04
N PRO A 67 -0.99 29.50 -7.33
CA PRO A 67 -0.08 28.42 -7.73
C PRO A 67 1.29 28.52 -7.07
N ARG A 68 1.74 29.72 -6.70
CA ARG A 68 3.04 29.93 -6.04
C ARG A 68 3.06 29.35 -4.63
N ASP A 69 1.92 29.22 -3.95
CA ASP A 69 1.84 28.61 -2.62
C ASP A 69 1.80 27.07 -2.67
N ALA A 70 1.65 26.49 -3.86
CA ALA A 70 1.43 25.05 -4.02
C ALA A 70 2.55 24.21 -3.39
N HIS A 71 3.83 24.56 -3.58
CA HIS A 71 4.96 23.80 -3.04
C HIS A 71 5.03 23.81 -1.50
N PHE A 72 4.63 24.91 -0.86
CA PHE A 72 4.51 24.98 0.60
C PHE A 72 3.36 24.10 1.10
N ILE A 73 2.24 24.07 0.39
CA ILE A 73 1.06 23.29 0.77
C ILE A 73 1.29 21.79 0.53
N THR A 74 1.70 21.41 -0.69
CA THR A 74 1.85 20.02 -1.13
C THR A 74 2.97 19.27 -0.43
N SER A 75 4.02 19.95 0.06
CA SER A 75 5.03 19.31 0.92
C SER A 75 4.45 18.70 2.20
N ARG A 76 3.25 19.11 2.62
CA ARG A 76 2.56 18.52 3.78
C ARG A 76 1.71 17.30 3.40
N ILE A 77 1.71 16.88 2.13
CA ILE A 77 1.09 15.61 1.72
C ILE A 77 1.77 14.44 2.43
N CYS A 78 3.08 14.48 2.65
CA CYS A 78 3.76 13.41 3.35
C CYS A 78 4.87 13.95 4.23
N GLY A 79 4.95 13.48 5.48
CA GLY A 79 5.99 13.90 6.41
C GLY A 79 7.36 13.27 6.14
N ILE A 80 7.41 12.13 5.43
CA ILE A 80 8.68 11.44 5.13
C ILE A 80 9.26 11.80 3.76
N CYS A 81 8.42 12.16 2.79
CA CYS A 81 8.83 12.54 1.42
C CYS A 81 8.28 13.93 1.03
N GLY A 82 8.16 14.82 2.01
CA GLY A 82 7.57 16.15 1.81
C GLY A 82 8.36 17.04 0.86
N ASP A 83 9.69 16.92 0.86
CA ASP A 83 10.60 17.63 -0.05
C ASP A 83 10.41 17.20 -1.51
N ASN A 84 10.12 15.92 -1.76
CA ASN A 84 9.81 15.44 -3.11
C ASN A 84 8.53 16.10 -3.64
N HIS A 85 7.50 16.23 -2.80
CA HIS A 85 6.26 16.91 -3.18
C HIS A 85 6.47 18.40 -3.44
N ALA A 86 7.26 19.10 -2.61
CA ALA A 86 7.62 20.49 -2.87
C ALA A 86 8.37 20.64 -4.19
N THR A 87 9.38 19.81 -4.43
CA THR A 87 10.23 19.86 -5.63
C THR A 87 9.42 19.59 -6.90
N CYS A 88 8.50 18.63 -6.87
CA CYS A 88 7.61 18.33 -8.00
C CYS A 88 6.60 19.46 -8.30
N SER A 89 6.33 20.32 -7.32
CA SER A 89 5.32 21.38 -7.43
C SER A 89 5.85 22.70 -7.99
N VAL A 90 7.17 22.89 -8.01
CA VAL A 90 7.85 24.09 -8.57
C VAL A 90 8.09 23.87 -10.05
#